data_AF-A0A8J8PWL3-F1
#
_entry.id   AF-A0A8J8PWL3-F1
#
_cell.length_a   1.000
_cell.length_b   1.000
_cell.length_c   1.000
_cell.angle_alpha   90.00
_cell.angle_beta   90.00
_cell.angle_gamma   90.00
#
_symmetry.space_group_name_H-M   'P 1'
#
loop_
_entity.id
_entity.type
_entity.pdbx_description
1 polymer ?
#
loop_
_entity_poly.entity_id
_entity_poly.type
_entity_poly.pdbx_seq_one_letter_code
_entity_poly.pdbx_strand_id
1 'polypeptide(L)'
;MENSNTTNTDEDDSKSINIEVPGEDKTRYVSVELPSEQYQRLDDLKDRHGLTWRGLLMHTHRQLDAPKIESTDQYEQLNETRQWHGFTWKGMLLHAARDLEEST
;
A
#
# COMPACT_ATOMS: atom_id res chain seq x y z
N MET A 1 -35.99 -33.33 14.59
CA MET A 1 -35.18 -33.05 13.38
C MET A 1 -34.59 -31.69 13.61
N GLU A 2 -33.32 -31.67 14.00
CA GLU A 2 -32.59 -30.44 14.33
C GLU A 2 -32.18 -29.73 13.06
N ASN A 3 -32.55 -28.45 12.98
CA ASN A 3 -32.27 -27.58 11.86
C ASN A 3 -30.86 -27.05 12.05
N SER A 4 -29.87 -27.66 11.38
CA SER A 4 -28.52 -27.11 11.33
C SER A 4 -28.51 -25.91 10.39
N ASN A 5 -28.82 -24.74 10.93
CA ASN A 5 -28.59 -23.47 10.26
C ASN A 5 -27.11 -23.11 10.43
N THR A 6 -26.27 -23.66 9.56
CA THR A 6 -24.86 -23.23 9.45
C THR A 6 -24.86 -21.86 8.79
N THR A 7 -24.88 -20.81 9.61
CA THR A 7 -24.42 -19.49 9.18
C THR A 7 -22.91 -19.59 9.00
N ASN A 8 -22.47 -19.91 7.77
CA ASN A 8 -21.14 -19.55 7.32
C ASN A 8 -21.12 -18.01 7.27
N THR A 9 -20.76 -17.41 8.38
CA THR A 9 -20.28 -16.04 8.38
C THR A 9 -18.86 -16.16 7.85
N ASP A 10 -18.70 -15.98 6.54
CA ASP A 10 -17.41 -15.68 5.94
C ASP A 10 -16.94 -14.38 6.61
N GLU A 11 -16.19 -14.51 7.71
CA GLU A 11 -15.48 -13.40 8.32
C GLU A 11 -14.59 -12.84 7.22
N ASP A 12 -14.90 -11.60 6.81
CA ASP A 12 -14.13 -10.83 5.85
C ASP A 12 -12.75 -10.61 6.50
N ASP A 13 -11.84 -11.56 6.27
CA ASP A 13 -10.46 -11.60 6.77
C ASP A 13 -9.64 -10.49 6.10
N SER A 14 -10.07 -9.25 6.23
CA SER A 14 -9.40 -8.06 5.76
C SER A 14 -8.39 -7.58 6.80
N LYS A 15 -7.20 -7.21 6.35
CA LYS A 15 -6.13 -6.65 7.16
C LYS A 15 -5.84 -5.22 6.75
N SER A 16 -5.51 -4.39 7.73
CA SER A 16 -5.16 -2.99 7.53
C SER A 16 -3.65 -2.77 7.62
N ILE A 17 -3.13 -1.99 6.68
CA ILE A 17 -1.78 -1.44 6.73
C ILE A 17 -1.89 0.02 7.13
N ASN A 18 -1.26 0.40 8.24
CA ASN A 18 -1.17 1.79 8.69
C ASN A 18 0.25 2.30 8.48
N ILE A 19 0.38 3.40 7.73
CA ILE A 19 1.66 3.93 7.26
C ILE A 19 1.82 5.36 7.75
N GLU A 20 2.89 5.60 8.49
CA GLU A 20 3.34 6.94 8.87
C GLU A 20 4.17 7.55 7.75
N VAL A 21 3.76 8.74 7.30
CA VAL A 21 4.42 9.48 6.23
C VAL A 21 4.83 10.86 6.77
N PRO A 22 6.14 11.15 6.86
CA PRO A 22 6.61 12.48 7.24
C PRO A 22 6.16 13.53 6.23
N GLY A 23 5.53 14.60 6.71
CA GLY A 23 5.35 15.85 5.98
C GLY A 23 6.22 16.95 6.57
N GLU A 24 6.18 18.14 5.98
CA GLU A 24 7.00 19.29 6.40
C GLU A 24 6.65 19.73 7.83
N ASP A 25 5.36 19.93 8.11
CA ASP A 25 4.89 20.42 9.42
C ASP A 25 4.45 19.31 10.37
N LYS A 26 4.00 18.16 9.83
CA LYS A 26 3.44 17.06 10.63
C LYS A 26 3.53 15.71 9.92
N THR A 27 3.57 14.66 10.73
CA THR A 27 3.36 13.29 10.23
C THR A 27 1.90 13.10 9.83
N ARG A 28 1.69 12.52 8.65
CA ARG A 28 0.37 12.14 8.13
C ARG A 28 0.28 10.61 8.09
N TYR A 29 -0.94 10.09 8.15
CA TYR A 29 -1.19 8.66 8.20
C TYR A 29 -1.96 8.20 6.97
N VAL A 30 -1.54 7.08 6.40
CA VAL A 30 -2.23 6.40 5.31
C VAL A 30 -2.67 5.04 5.83
N SER A 31 -3.96 4.74 5.71
CA SER A 31 -4.51 3.42 6.05
C SER A 31 -5.03 2.74 4.79
N VAL A 32 -4.69 1.47 4.61
CA VAL A 32 -5.09 0.67 3.46
C VAL A 32 -5.62 -0.66 3.94
N GLU A 33 -6.85 -0.99 3.52
CA GLU A 33 -7.49 -2.28 3.81
C GLU A 33 -7.38 -3.22 2.60
N LEU A 34 -7.02 -4.47 2.89
CA LEU A 34 -6.74 -5.51 1.90
C LEU A 34 -7.25 -6.86 2.40
N PRO A 35 -7.70 -7.75 1.50
CA PRO A 35 -7.87 -9.16 1.86
C PRO A 35 -6.58 -9.75 2.43
N SER A 36 -6.69 -10.66 3.40
CA SER A 36 -5.53 -11.26 4.10
C SER A 36 -4.50 -11.85 3.16
N GLU A 37 -4.91 -12.48 2.06
CA GLU A 37 -3.99 -13.03 1.06
C GLU A 37 -3.15 -11.94 0.37
N GLN A 38 -3.77 -10.82 0.01
CA GLN A 38 -3.06 -9.68 -0.60
C GLN A 38 -2.12 -9.04 0.43
N TYR A 39 -2.56 -8.89 1.67
CA TYR A 39 -1.72 -8.41 2.76
C TYR A 39 -0.48 -9.29 2.91
N GLN A 40 -0.65 -10.61 3.03
CA GLN A 40 0.45 -11.53 3.29
C GLN A 40 1.46 -11.52 2.13
N ARG A 41 0.98 -11.56 0.89
CA ARG A 41 1.84 -11.47 -0.30
C ARG A 41 2.66 -10.18 -0.31
N LEU A 42 2.03 -9.05 0.03
CA LEU A 42 2.68 -7.76 0.12
C LEU A 42 3.70 -7.70 1.27
N ASP A 43 3.41 -8.34 2.40
CA ASP A 43 4.28 -8.39 3.58
C ASP A 43 5.54 -9.22 3.32
N ASP A 44 5.37 -10.41 2.74
CA ASP A 44 6.48 -11.29 2.36
C ASP A 44 7.41 -10.61 1.33
N LEU A 45 6.82 -9.90 0.36
CA LEU A 45 7.58 -9.18 -0.66
C LEU A 45 8.31 -7.98 -0.07
N LYS A 46 7.64 -7.18 0.77
CA LYS A 46 8.26 -6.10 1.53
C LYS A 46 9.50 -6.61 2.28
N ASP A 47 9.36 -7.72 3.01
CA ASP A 47 10.43 -8.28 3.82
C ASP A 47 11.58 -8.84 2.97
N ARG A 48 11.26 -9.56 1.88
CA ARG A 48 12.25 -10.09 0.94
C ARG A 48 13.15 -9.01 0.35
N HIS A 49 12.58 -7.83 0.04
CA HIS A 49 13.32 -6.71 -0.51
C HIS A 49 13.84 -5.74 0.55
N GLY A 50 13.66 -6.03 1.85
CA GLY A 50 14.14 -5.18 2.94
C GLY A 50 13.47 -3.79 2.99
N LEU A 51 12.21 -3.71 2.54
CA LEU A 51 11.46 -2.46 2.47
C LEU A 51 10.54 -2.28 3.68
N THR A 52 9.99 -1.07 3.82
CA THR A 52 8.86 -0.80 4.71
C THR A 52 7.60 -0.56 3.88
N TRP A 53 6.42 -0.49 4.51
CA TRP A 53 5.18 -0.11 3.81
C TRP A 53 5.29 1.26 3.14
N ARG A 54 5.88 2.25 3.84
CA ARG A 54 6.24 3.55 3.27
C ARG A 54 7.26 3.38 2.14
N GLY A 55 8.24 2.49 2.33
CA GLY A 55 9.24 2.14 1.32
C GLY A 55 8.60 1.69 0.00
N LEU A 56 7.56 0.86 0.05
CA LEU A 56 6.80 0.44 -1.14
C LEU A 56 6.09 1.61 -1.83
N LEU A 57 5.44 2.50 -1.07
CA LEU A 57 4.84 3.70 -1.66
C LEU A 57 5.89 4.60 -2.34
N MET A 58 7.03 4.81 -1.68
CA MET A 58 8.13 5.59 -2.23
C MET A 58 8.80 4.90 -3.42
N HIS A 59 8.80 3.58 -3.47
CA HIS A 59 9.26 2.79 -4.61
C HIS A 59 8.41 3.09 -5.85
N THR A 60 7.08 3.01 -5.73
CA THR A 60 6.15 3.43 -6.78
C THR A 60 6.41 4.86 -7.23
N HIS A 61 6.56 5.80 -6.30
CA HIS A 61 6.85 7.20 -6.64
C HIS A 61 8.13 7.37 -7.46
N ARG A 62 9.19 6.59 -7.17
CA ARG A 62 10.44 6.65 -7.93
C ARG A 62 10.36 5.97 -9.29
N GLN A 63 9.54 4.94 -9.42
CA GLN A 63 9.35 4.22 -10.69
C GLN A 63 8.46 4.99 -11.66
N LEU A 64 7.49 5.72 -11.15
CA LEU A 64 6.61 6.54 -11.98
C LEU A 64 7.30 7.88 -12.27
N ASP A 65 7.36 8.26 -13.54
CA ASP A 65 7.70 9.62 -13.97
C ASP A 65 6.60 10.58 -13.50
N ALA A 66 6.65 10.97 -12.22
CA ALA A 66 5.88 12.08 -11.69
C ALA A 66 6.63 13.38 -12.02
N PRO A 67 5.91 14.51 -12.25
CA PRO A 67 6.55 15.81 -12.41
C PRO A 67 7.52 16.04 -11.25
N LYS A 68 8.71 16.60 -11.54
CA LYS A 68 9.78 16.76 -10.55
C LYS A 68 9.28 17.58 -9.36
N ILE A 69 8.90 16.91 -8.27
CA ILE A 69 8.32 17.54 -7.09
C ILE A 69 9.47 18.03 -6.24
N GLU A 70 9.77 19.33 -6.29
CA GLU A 70 10.77 19.97 -5.42
C GLU A 70 10.20 20.28 -4.02
N SER A 71 9.35 19.39 -3.50
CA SER A 71 8.89 19.44 -2.10
C SER A 71 9.73 18.46 -1.29
N THR A 72 10.08 18.84 -0.06
CA THR A 72 10.70 17.91 0.89
C THR A 72 9.66 17.09 1.68
N ASP A 73 8.37 17.41 1.52
CA ASP A 73 7.24 16.71 2.12
C ASP A 73 6.95 15.40 1.36
N GLN A 74 7.23 14.25 1.99
CA GLN A 74 7.02 12.95 1.36
C GLN A 74 5.54 12.62 1.14
N TYR A 75 4.66 13.09 2.02
CA TYR A 75 3.23 12.85 1.82
C TYR A 75 2.73 13.59 0.59
N GLU A 76 3.16 14.84 0.38
CA GLU A 76 2.81 15.59 -0.82
C GLU A 76 3.35 14.91 -2.07
N GLN A 77 4.62 14.48 -2.06
CA GLN A 77 5.20 13.72 -3.17
C GLN A 77 4.36 12.50 -3.53
N LEU A 78 4.00 11.70 -2.52
CA LEU A 78 3.20 10.50 -2.68
C LEU A 78 1.76 10.81 -3.14
N ASN A 79 1.13 11.84 -2.56
CA ASN A 79 -0.25 12.21 -2.86
C ASN A 79 -0.39 12.82 -4.26
N GLU A 80 0.58 13.61 -4.71
CA GLU A 80 0.63 14.13 -6.08
C GLU A 80 0.87 13.00 -7.09
N THR A 81 1.81 12.10 -6.83
CA THR A 81 2.02 10.91 -7.68
C THR A 81 0.73 10.11 -7.82
N ARG A 82 0.06 9.88 -6.70
CA ARG A 82 -1.22 9.17 -6.64
C ARG A 82 -2.28 9.86 -7.50
N GLN A 83 -2.41 11.18 -7.37
CA GLN A 83 -3.40 11.95 -8.13
C GLN A 83 -3.07 12.00 -9.62
N TRP A 84 -1.82 12.28 -9.98
CA TRP A 84 -1.36 12.42 -11.35
C TRP A 84 -1.56 11.15 -12.17
N HIS A 85 -1.25 9.98 -11.59
CA HIS A 85 -1.36 8.69 -12.25
C HIS A 85 -2.69 7.98 -11.98
N GLY A 86 -3.63 8.61 -11.27
CA GLY A 86 -4.95 8.04 -10.98
C GLY A 86 -4.93 6.82 -10.05
N PHE A 87 -3.94 6.71 -9.18
CA PHE A 87 -3.84 5.61 -8.22
C PHE A 87 -4.68 5.83 -6.95
N THR A 88 -4.91 4.74 -6.23
CA THR A 88 -5.21 4.77 -4.79
C THR A 88 -3.95 4.40 -4.02
N TRP A 89 -3.93 4.59 -2.70
CA TRP A 89 -2.81 4.12 -1.87
C TRP A 89 -2.59 2.61 -2.00
N LYS A 90 -3.69 1.83 -2.00
CA LYS A 90 -3.70 0.41 -2.35
C LYS A 90 -3.11 0.16 -3.74
N GLY A 91 -3.53 0.93 -4.74
CA GLY A 91 -3.04 0.83 -6.11
C GLY A 91 -1.53 1.04 -6.20
N MET A 92 -0.98 2.01 -5.48
CA MET A 92 0.46 2.22 -5.41
C MET A 92 1.19 1.01 -4.79
N LEU A 93 0.72 0.49 -3.66
CA LEU A 93 1.32 -0.70 -3.04
C LEU A 93 1.32 -1.92 -3.97
N LEU A 94 0.19 -2.17 -4.66
CA LEU A 94 0.08 -3.25 -5.62
C LEU A 94 0.97 -3.05 -6.86
N HIS A 95 1.14 -1.79 -7.30
CA HIS A 95 2.05 -1.47 -8.38
C HIS A 95 3.51 -1.75 -7.99
N ALA A 96 3.94 -1.35 -6.79
CA ALA A 96 5.27 -1.68 -6.28
C ALA A 96 5.49 -3.19 -6.19
N ALA A 97 4.49 -3.94 -5.70
CA ALA A 97 4.60 -5.39 -5.61
C ALA A 97 4.84 -6.03 -6.97
N ARG A 98 4.07 -5.61 -7.99
CA ARG A 98 4.23 -6.10 -9.36
C ARG A 98 5.62 -5.81 -9.91
N ASP A 99 6.11 -4.58 -9.75
CA ASP A 99 7.44 -4.17 -10.23
C ASP A 99 8.57 -4.98 -9.57
N LEU A 100 8.47 -5.23 -8.27
CA LEU A 100 9.46 -6.01 -7.52
C LEU A 100 9.41 -7.52 -7.84
N GLU A 101 8.22 -8.06 -8.14
CA GLU A 101 8.07 -9.43 -8.64
C GLU A 101 8.69 -9.61 -10.03
N GLU A 102 8.53 -8.63 -10.91
CA GLU A 102 9.12 -8.65 -12.25
C GLU A 102 10.65 -8.44 -12.23
N SER A 103 11.18 -7.92 -11.11
CA SER A 103 12.61 -7.68 -10.90
C SER A 103 13.39 -8.85 -10.25
N THR A 104 12.73 -9.98 -9.96
CA THR A 104 13.32 -11.18 -9.32
C THR A 104 13.47 -12.33 -10.30
#